data_AF-A0A919I3F3-F1
#
_entry.id   AF-A0A919I3F3-F1
#
_cell.length_a   1.000
_cell.length_b   1.000
_cell.length_c   1.000
_cell.angle_alpha   90.00
_cell.angle_beta   90.00
_cell.angle_gamma   90.00
#
_symmetry.space_group_name_H-M   'P 1'
#
loop_
_entity.id
_entity.type
_entity.pdbx_description
1 polymer ?
#
loop_
_entity_poly.entity_id
_entity_poly.type
_entity_poly.pdbx_seq_one_letter_code
_entity_poly.pdbx_strand_id
1 'polypeptide(L)'
;MTVWMKLDTGMHRLGVRPEEAEAFYQRLSQCKNVRQPVNVVSHFARADEPTCGATERQLDIFTTFTEGKPGLRSIAASGGILLWPQSHYDWVRPGIILYGVSPLDDRSTGKDFGCQPVMTLTSSLIAVREHKAGEPVGYGGTGSANAIPVSAWWQWAMATVIRARHRRARRCWSMAGKCRLSAGWRWI
;
A
#
# COMPACT_ATOMS: atom_id res chain seq x y z
N MET A 1 6.08 -2.84 -28.10
CA MET A 1 5.47 -3.08 -26.77
C MET A 1 5.15 -1.75 -26.09
N THR A 2 4.11 -1.66 -25.25
CA THR A 2 3.85 -0.45 -24.46
C THR A 2 4.89 -0.35 -23.33
N VAL A 3 5.47 0.83 -23.12
CA VAL A 3 6.53 1.05 -22.12
C VAL A 3 6.10 2.12 -21.11
N TRP A 4 6.52 1.92 -19.86
CA TRP A 4 6.50 2.90 -18.79
C TRP A 4 7.93 3.19 -18.35
N MET A 5 8.44 4.37 -18.70
CA MET A 5 9.73 4.83 -18.23
C MET A 5 9.61 5.16 -16.73
N LYS A 6 10.46 4.54 -15.92
CA LYS A 6 10.49 4.79 -14.48
C LYS A 6 11.43 5.95 -14.16
N LEU A 7 10.90 7.03 -13.61
CA LEU A 7 11.66 8.18 -13.14
C LEU A 7 11.95 8.03 -11.65
N ASP A 8 13.21 8.17 -11.24
CA ASP A 8 13.56 8.32 -9.82
C ASP A 8 13.35 9.79 -9.41
N THR A 9 12.39 10.01 -8.53
CA THR A 9 12.02 11.33 -8.02
C THR A 9 12.52 11.57 -6.59
N GLY A 10 13.24 10.61 -5.99
CA GLY A 10 13.72 10.71 -4.61
C GLY A 10 13.57 9.43 -3.77
N MET A 11 13.14 8.31 -4.36
CA MET A 11 13.10 7.02 -3.66
C MET A 11 14.46 6.30 -3.71
N HIS A 12 15.27 6.58 -4.75
CA HIS A 12 16.62 6.04 -4.90
C HIS A 12 16.71 4.51 -4.84
N ARG A 13 15.67 3.85 -5.35
CA ARG A 13 15.58 2.38 -5.41
C ARG A 13 15.66 1.85 -6.84
N LEU A 14 14.82 2.41 -7.72
CA LEU A 14 14.74 2.08 -9.14
C LEU A 14 14.24 3.29 -9.91
N GLY A 15 14.80 3.54 -11.08
CA GLY A 15 14.39 4.62 -11.97
C GLY A 15 15.59 5.35 -12.54
N VAL A 16 15.36 6.08 -13.63
CA VAL A 16 16.35 6.97 -14.23
C VAL A 16 16.38 8.28 -13.43
N ARG A 17 17.58 8.79 -13.13
CA ARG A 17 17.75 10.04 -12.38
C ARG A 17 17.36 11.25 -13.24
N PRO A 18 16.87 12.37 -12.67
CA PRO A 18 16.40 13.52 -13.44
C PRO A 18 17.42 14.07 -14.46
N GLU A 19 18.70 14.09 -14.11
CA GLU A 19 19.81 14.54 -14.97
C GLU A 19 20.02 13.69 -16.23
N GLU A 20 19.60 12.42 -16.21
CA GLU A 20 19.72 11.49 -17.33
C GLU A 20 18.37 11.26 -18.06
N ALA A 21 17.29 11.71 -17.43
CA ALA A 21 15.94 11.31 -17.80
C ALA A 21 15.54 11.78 -19.21
N GLU A 22 15.90 13.00 -19.60
CA GLU A 22 15.52 13.53 -20.91
C GLU A 22 16.19 12.75 -22.05
N ALA A 23 17.51 12.53 -21.96
CA ALA A 23 18.24 11.75 -22.95
C ALA A 23 17.71 10.30 -23.04
N PHE A 24 17.38 9.70 -21.89
CA PHE A 24 16.79 8.36 -21.85
C PHE A 24 15.39 8.32 -22.50
N TYR A 25 14.53 9.31 -22.22
CA TYR A 25 13.20 9.43 -22.79
C TYR A 25 13.23 9.60 -24.31
N GLN A 26 14.16 10.43 -24.82
CA GLN A 26 14.33 10.63 -26.26
C GLN A 26 14.71 9.33 -26.97
N ARG A 27 15.62 8.54 -26.39
CA ARG A 27 15.99 7.22 -26.94
C ARG A 27 14.81 6.26 -26.98
N LEU A 28 13.97 6.24 -25.94
CA LEU A 28 12.75 5.43 -25.94
C LEU A 28 11.72 5.91 -26.97
N SER A 29 11.59 7.23 -27.14
CA SER A 29 10.65 7.85 -28.10
C SER A 29 11.03 7.56 -29.56
N GLN A 30 12.32 7.33 -29.84
CA GLN A 30 12.83 6.97 -31.17
C GLN A 30 12.92 5.46 -31.41
N CYS A 31 12.71 4.64 -30.38
CA CYS A 31 12.88 3.19 -30.48
C CYS A 31 11.70 2.54 -31.21
N LYS A 32 11.97 1.94 -32.38
CA LYS A 32 10.95 1.26 -33.21
C LYS A 32 10.27 0.08 -32.51
N ASN A 33 10.91 -0.50 -31.49
CA ASN A 33 10.34 -1.62 -30.71
C ASN A 33 9.36 -1.14 -29.63
N VAL A 34 9.34 0.16 -29.34
CA VAL A 34 8.45 0.79 -28.36
C VAL A 34 7.20 1.31 -29.06
N ARG A 35 6.03 0.93 -28.54
CA ARG A 35 4.75 1.51 -28.96
C ARG A 35 4.65 2.89 -28.33
N GLN A 36 4.58 3.91 -29.17
CA GLN A 36 4.45 5.30 -28.75
C GLN A 36 3.00 5.63 -28.32
N PRO A 37 2.80 6.63 -27.42
CA PRO A 37 3.84 7.38 -26.71
C PRO A 37 4.48 6.59 -25.54
N VAL A 38 5.66 7.02 -25.11
CA VAL A 38 6.31 6.51 -23.89
C VAL A 38 5.58 7.09 -22.67
N ASN A 39 5.02 6.22 -21.83
CA ASN A 39 4.39 6.60 -20.56
C ASN A 39 5.45 6.79 -19.46
N VAL A 40 5.12 7.51 -18.39
CA VAL A 40 6.04 7.81 -17.28
C VAL A 40 5.45 7.38 -15.95
N VAL A 41 6.24 6.64 -15.17
CA VAL A 41 5.87 6.15 -13.84
C VAL A 41 6.90 6.57 -12.80
N SER A 42 6.44 6.96 -11.62
CA SER A 42 7.30 7.08 -10.43
C SER A 42 6.58 6.55 -9.20
N HIS A 43 7.19 6.64 -8.02
CA HIS A 43 6.61 6.15 -6.78
C HIS A 43 7.07 6.99 -5.59
N PHE A 44 6.12 7.36 -4.73
CA PHE A 44 6.43 8.07 -3.50
C PHE A 44 7.21 7.21 -2.52
N ALA A 45 8.15 7.83 -1.83
CA ALA A 45 8.90 7.23 -0.73
C ALA A 45 8.18 7.43 0.61
N ARG A 46 7.53 8.58 0.81
CA ARG A 46 6.99 9.04 2.10
C ARG A 46 5.60 9.70 1.96
N ALA A 47 4.73 9.11 1.14
CA ALA A 47 3.37 9.64 0.92
C ALA A 47 2.48 9.56 2.17
N ASP A 48 2.86 8.74 3.13
CA ASP A 48 2.25 8.55 4.44
C ASP A 48 2.64 9.63 5.47
N GLU A 49 3.62 10.49 5.15
CA GLU A 49 4.10 11.57 6.02
C GLU A 49 3.80 12.96 5.41
N PRO A 50 2.55 13.47 5.54
CA PRO A 50 2.10 14.68 4.84
C PRO A 50 2.81 15.98 5.23
N THR A 51 3.56 15.99 6.34
CA THR A 51 4.21 17.20 6.87
C THR A 51 5.71 17.27 6.56
N CYS A 52 6.33 16.22 6.02
CA CYS A 52 7.79 16.18 5.84
C CYS A 52 8.30 16.88 4.56
N GLY A 53 7.39 17.31 3.67
CA GLY A 53 7.71 18.00 2.42
C GLY A 53 8.37 17.13 1.34
N ALA A 54 8.49 15.81 1.56
CA ALA A 54 9.15 14.92 0.60
C ALA A 54 8.25 14.64 -0.61
N THR A 55 6.95 14.45 -0.39
CA THR A 55 5.99 14.11 -1.46
C THR A 55 5.81 15.25 -2.45
N GLU A 56 5.77 16.48 -1.96
CA GLU A 56 5.73 17.71 -2.75
C GLU A 56 6.97 17.82 -3.63
N ARG A 57 8.18 17.62 -3.07
CA ARG A 57 9.42 17.59 -3.85
C ARG A 57 9.41 16.51 -4.94
N GLN A 58 8.90 15.31 -4.63
CA GLN A 58 8.76 14.25 -5.63
C GLN A 58 7.75 14.63 -6.73
N LEU A 59 6.64 15.30 -6.37
CA LEU A 59 5.63 15.79 -7.31
C LEU A 59 6.17 16.88 -8.22
N ASP A 60 6.97 17.81 -7.71
CA ASP A 60 7.59 18.88 -8.50
C ASP A 60 8.50 18.29 -9.57
N ILE A 61 9.44 17.42 -9.18
CA ILE A 61 10.34 16.73 -10.13
C ILE A 61 9.55 15.95 -11.18
N PHE A 62 8.51 15.21 -10.75
CA PHE A 62 7.68 14.43 -11.67
C PHE A 62 6.89 15.31 -12.64
N THR A 63 6.30 16.41 -12.15
CA THR A 63 5.53 17.34 -12.96
C THR A 63 6.42 18.03 -13.97
N THR A 64 7.55 18.59 -13.53
CA THR A 64 8.54 19.25 -14.41
C THR A 64 9.02 18.29 -15.50
N PHE A 65 9.35 17.05 -15.17
CA PHE A 65 9.80 16.10 -16.18
C PHE A 65 8.69 15.72 -17.17
N THR A 66 7.45 15.56 -16.70
CA THR A 66 6.34 15.10 -17.55
C THR A 66 5.63 16.21 -18.32
N GLU A 67 5.96 17.47 -18.05
CA GLU A 67 5.40 18.62 -18.75
C GLU A 67 5.67 18.54 -20.26
N GLY A 68 4.62 18.79 -21.06
CA GLY A 68 4.69 18.73 -22.53
C GLY A 68 4.84 17.34 -23.15
N LYS A 69 4.96 16.26 -22.35
CA LYS A 69 5.11 14.89 -22.87
C LYS A 69 3.73 14.23 -23.09
N PRO A 70 3.52 13.52 -24.22
CA PRO A 70 2.21 12.98 -24.60
C PRO A 70 1.83 11.66 -23.90
N GLY A 71 2.75 11.06 -23.14
CA GLY A 71 2.53 9.79 -22.47
C GLY A 71 1.66 9.88 -21.23
N LEU A 72 1.07 8.76 -20.83
CA LEU A 72 0.30 8.64 -19.60
C LEU A 72 1.22 8.73 -18.38
N ARG A 73 0.70 9.28 -17.28
CA ARG A 73 1.45 9.55 -16.05
C ARG A 73 0.87 8.77 -14.88
N SER A 74 1.75 8.20 -14.05
CA SER A 74 1.36 7.47 -12.85
C SER A 74 2.38 7.60 -11.72
N ILE A 75 1.96 8.14 -10.57
CA ILE A 75 2.82 8.21 -9.37
C ILE A 75 2.12 7.67 -8.10
N ALA A 76 0.81 7.91 -7.97
CA ALA A 76 0.05 7.59 -6.78
C ALA A 76 -0.15 6.08 -6.57
N ALA A 77 0.34 5.57 -5.44
CA ALA A 77 -0.12 4.31 -4.86
C ALA A 77 -1.12 4.59 -3.72
N SER A 78 -1.34 3.66 -2.79
CA SER A 78 -2.35 3.80 -1.72
C SER A 78 -2.28 5.13 -0.95
N GLY A 79 -1.11 5.54 -0.43
CA GLY A 79 -0.98 6.82 0.27
C GLY A 79 -1.25 8.04 -0.63
N GLY A 80 -0.71 8.01 -1.85
CA GLY A 80 -0.95 9.04 -2.87
C GLY A 80 -2.43 9.20 -3.23
N ILE A 81 -3.15 8.08 -3.37
CA ILE A 81 -4.58 8.08 -3.69
C ILE A 81 -5.38 8.76 -2.60
N LEU A 82 -5.09 8.45 -1.33
CA LEU A 82 -5.87 8.90 -0.19
C LEU A 82 -5.56 10.33 0.24
N LEU A 83 -4.28 10.71 0.25
CA LEU A 83 -3.83 11.98 0.85
C LEU A 83 -3.44 13.04 -0.18
N TRP A 84 -3.19 12.66 -1.44
CA TRP A 84 -2.60 13.55 -2.44
C TRP A 84 -3.41 13.57 -3.75
N PRO A 85 -4.60 14.20 -3.79
CA PRO A 85 -5.46 14.25 -4.98
C PRO A 85 -4.76 14.76 -6.24
N GLN A 86 -3.84 15.72 -6.10
CA GLN A 86 -3.03 16.25 -7.20
C GLN A 86 -2.08 15.21 -7.84
N SER A 87 -1.85 14.07 -7.18
CA SER A 87 -0.97 13.01 -7.64
C SER A 87 -1.66 11.93 -8.50
N HIS A 88 -2.98 12.03 -8.71
CA HIS A 88 -3.76 10.98 -9.37
C HIS A 88 -3.42 10.82 -10.86
N TYR A 89 -3.04 11.92 -11.53
CA TYR A 89 -2.68 11.99 -12.94
C TYR A 89 -3.58 11.19 -13.89
N ASP A 90 -3.08 10.18 -14.60
CA ASP A 90 -3.86 9.37 -15.56
C ASP A 90 -4.17 7.97 -15.01
N TRP A 91 -3.24 7.40 -14.21
CA TRP A 91 -3.35 6.07 -13.61
C TRP A 91 -2.89 6.09 -12.15
N VAL A 92 -3.73 5.53 -11.28
CA VAL A 92 -3.43 5.27 -9.87
C VAL A 92 -3.18 3.78 -9.63
N ARG A 93 -2.41 3.45 -8.58
CA ARG A 93 -1.91 2.08 -8.32
C ARG A 93 -2.21 1.61 -6.89
N PRO A 94 -3.48 1.31 -6.53
CA PRO A 94 -3.83 0.91 -5.18
C PRO A 94 -3.23 -0.45 -4.86
N GLY A 95 -2.48 -0.53 -3.76
CA GLY A 95 -1.93 -1.77 -3.24
C GLY A 95 -2.68 -2.16 -1.97
N ILE A 96 -2.12 -1.81 -0.81
CA ILE A 96 -2.63 -2.20 0.50
C ILE A 96 -4.08 -1.75 0.76
N ILE A 97 -4.46 -0.57 0.27
CA ILE A 97 -5.82 -0.05 0.46
C ILE A 97 -6.89 -0.87 -0.27
N LEU A 98 -6.53 -1.57 -1.35
CA LEU A 98 -7.43 -2.48 -2.06
C LEU A 98 -7.87 -3.66 -1.17
N TYR A 99 -7.04 -4.02 -0.18
CA TYR A 99 -7.32 -5.07 0.79
C TYR A 99 -8.03 -4.55 2.06
N GLY A 100 -8.42 -3.28 2.08
CA GLY A 100 -9.06 -2.64 3.22
C GLY A 100 -8.12 -2.42 4.41
N VAL A 101 -6.84 -2.18 4.13
CA VAL A 101 -5.81 -1.88 5.14
C VAL A 101 -5.23 -0.49 4.86
N SER A 102 -5.10 0.33 5.91
CA SER A 102 -4.54 1.67 5.79
C SER A 102 -3.06 1.61 5.40
N PRO A 103 -2.58 2.50 4.51
CA PRO A 103 -1.15 2.67 4.24
C PRO A 103 -0.42 3.55 5.27
N LEU A 104 -1.09 4.08 6.29
CA LEU A 104 -0.55 5.06 7.24
C LEU A 104 -0.18 4.41 8.58
N ASP A 105 0.86 4.95 9.24
CA ASP A 105 1.30 4.55 10.58
C ASP A 105 0.76 5.51 11.67
N ASP A 106 -0.55 5.80 11.61
CA ASP A 106 -1.26 6.74 12.51
C ASP A 106 -2.44 6.08 13.26
N ARG A 107 -2.46 4.74 13.28
CA ARG A 107 -3.56 3.89 13.79
C ARG A 107 -4.85 3.91 12.95
N SER A 108 -4.88 4.62 11.82
CA SER A 108 -6.00 4.52 10.89
C SER A 108 -6.12 3.10 10.31
N THR A 109 -7.34 2.75 9.92
CA THR A 109 -7.69 1.47 9.31
C THR A 109 -8.31 1.70 7.93
N GLY A 110 -8.52 0.63 7.15
CA GLY A 110 -9.24 0.78 5.88
C GLY A 110 -10.64 1.36 6.04
N LYS A 111 -11.29 1.17 7.20
CA LYS A 111 -12.65 1.69 7.46
C LYS A 111 -12.70 3.21 7.49
N ASP A 112 -11.64 3.86 7.98
CA ASP A 112 -11.53 5.32 8.02
C ASP A 112 -11.58 5.94 6.60
N PHE A 113 -11.21 5.14 5.59
CA PHE A 113 -11.28 5.49 4.17
C PHE A 113 -12.44 4.80 3.43
N GLY A 114 -13.43 4.27 4.16
CA GLY A 114 -14.59 3.58 3.57
C GLY A 114 -14.30 2.21 2.94
N CYS A 115 -13.09 1.66 3.15
CA CYS A 115 -12.69 0.37 2.62
C CYS A 115 -12.99 -0.77 3.61
N GLN A 116 -13.32 -1.95 3.08
CA GLN A 116 -13.64 -3.14 3.90
C GLN A 116 -12.45 -4.10 3.94
N PRO A 117 -12.07 -4.63 5.12
CA PRO A 117 -10.98 -5.59 5.22
C PRO A 117 -11.32 -6.87 4.46
N VAL A 118 -10.40 -7.30 3.59
CA VAL A 118 -10.61 -8.46 2.71
C VAL A 118 -10.13 -9.77 3.33
N MET A 119 -9.11 -9.71 4.20
CA MET A 119 -8.49 -10.88 4.83
C MET A 119 -9.03 -11.10 6.25
N THR A 120 -9.25 -12.35 6.62
CA THR A 120 -9.47 -12.76 8.00
C THR A 120 -8.51 -13.90 8.33
N LEU A 121 -7.67 -13.69 9.34
CA LEU A 121 -6.80 -14.72 9.90
C LEU A 121 -7.53 -15.42 11.06
N THR A 122 -7.73 -16.73 10.96
CA THR A 122 -8.44 -17.52 11.98
C THR A 122 -7.63 -18.75 12.40
N SER A 123 -7.74 -19.13 13.67
CA SER A 123 -7.18 -20.37 14.24
C SER A 123 -8.17 -21.01 15.21
N SER A 124 -7.80 -22.15 15.80
CA SER A 124 -8.54 -22.82 16.86
C SER A 124 -7.65 -23.06 18.07
N LEU A 125 -8.23 -23.10 19.28
CA LEU A 125 -7.54 -23.53 20.49
C LEU A 125 -7.21 -25.02 20.36
N ILE A 126 -6.00 -25.41 20.74
CA ILE A 126 -5.62 -26.84 20.74
C ILE A 126 -5.48 -27.43 22.15
N ALA A 127 -5.38 -26.59 23.18
CA ALA A 127 -5.29 -27.00 24.57
C ALA A 127 -5.73 -25.87 25.49
N VAL A 128 -6.33 -26.24 26.62
CA VAL A 128 -6.63 -25.36 27.75
C VAL A 128 -6.00 -26.02 28.97
N ARG A 129 -5.17 -25.27 29.71
CA ARG A 129 -4.40 -25.78 30.86
C ARG A 129 -4.56 -24.84 32.05
N GLU A 130 -4.60 -25.41 33.25
CA GLU A 130 -4.48 -24.65 34.50
C GLU A 130 -3.03 -24.17 34.69
N HIS A 131 -2.86 -23.00 35.31
CA HIS A 131 -1.56 -22.36 35.56
C HIS A 131 -1.63 -21.53 36.84
N LYS A 132 -0.58 -21.53 37.67
CA LYS A 132 -0.58 -20.78 38.95
C LYS A 132 0.00 -19.38 38.79
N ALA A 133 -0.40 -18.49 39.72
CA ALA A 133 0.21 -17.16 39.83
C ALA A 133 1.71 -17.28 40.10
N GLY A 134 2.50 -16.45 39.43
CA GLY A 134 3.97 -16.45 39.53
C GLY A 134 4.69 -17.54 38.72
N GLU A 135 3.99 -18.54 38.16
CA GLU A 135 4.63 -19.54 37.29
C GLU A 135 5.01 -18.91 35.94
N PRO A 136 6.24 -19.14 35.44
CA PRO A 136 6.67 -18.63 34.14
C PRO A 136 6.04 -19.40 32.96
N VAL A 137 5.92 -18.73 31.81
CA VAL A 137 5.40 -19.32 30.56
C VAL A 137 6.45 -19.20 29.44
N GLY A 138 6.60 -20.27 28.66
CA GLY A 138 7.46 -20.29 27.46
C GLY A 138 8.96 -20.48 27.76
N TYR A 139 9.75 -20.53 26.70
CA TYR A 139 11.21 -20.65 26.81
C TYR A 139 11.83 -19.36 27.34
N GLY A 140 12.77 -19.46 28.28
CA GLY A 140 13.41 -18.31 28.93
C GLY A 140 12.57 -17.63 30.02
N GLY A 141 11.33 -18.08 30.26
CA GLY A 141 10.50 -17.63 31.37
C GLY A 141 10.23 -16.12 31.42
N THR A 142 10.26 -15.44 30.26
CA THR A 142 10.20 -13.97 30.16
C THR A 142 8.82 -13.38 30.48
N GLY A 143 7.80 -14.22 30.63
CA GLY A 143 6.46 -13.83 31.08
C GLY A 143 6.03 -14.68 32.27
N SER A 144 5.66 -14.03 33.37
CA SER A 144 5.06 -14.67 34.55
C SER A 144 3.65 -14.10 34.77
N ALA A 145 2.71 -14.94 35.18
CA ALA A 145 1.35 -14.51 35.49
C ALA A 145 1.30 -13.83 36.87
N ASN A 146 1.55 -12.51 36.92
CA ASN A 146 1.30 -11.72 38.13
C ASN A 146 0.01 -10.89 37.97
N ALA A 147 -1.00 -11.27 38.76
CA ALA A 147 -2.22 -10.54 39.10
C ALA A 147 -3.14 -10.07 37.93
N ILE A 148 -4.01 -10.96 37.43
CA ILE A 148 -5.25 -10.58 36.71
C ILE A 148 -6.40 -11.53 37.13
N PRO A 149 -7.62 -11.04 37.43
CA PRO A 149 -8.75 -11.88 37.83
C PRO A 149 -9.12 -12.94 36.78
N VAL A 150 -9.63 -14.08 37.27
CA VAL A 150 -9.97 -15.29 36.50
C VAL A 150 -10.95 -15.04 35.34
N SER A 151 -11.69 -13.93 35.35
CA SER A 151 -12.64 -13.55 34.28
C SER A 151 -12.00 -13.04 32.98
N ALA A 152 -10.70 -12.74 32.97
CA ALA A 152 -9.97 -12.24 31.80
C ALA A 152 -9.17 -13.31 31.05
N TRP A 153 -9.27 -14.59 31.44
CA TRP A 153 -8.60 -15.70 30.76
C TRP A 153 -9.37 -16.13 29.50
N TRP A 154 -9.32 -15.31 28.47
CA TRP A 154 -9.49 -15.81 27.11
C TRP A 154 -8.12 -15.85 26.42
N GLN A 155 -7.70 -17.08 26.11
CA GLN A 155 -6.76 -17.45 25.04
C GLN A 155 -5.27 -17.25 25.28
N TRP A 156 -4.63 -18.25 25.89
CA TRP A 156 -3.26 -18.61 25.49
C TRP A 156 -3.23 -20.11 25.15
N ALA A 157 -3.58 -20.44 23.90
CA ALA A 157 -3.35 -21.77 23.35
C ALA A 157 -2.03 -21.81 22.57
N MET A 158 -1.12 -22.65 23.03
CA MET A 158 0.01 -23.14 22.26
C MET A 158 -0.48 -24.14 21.21
N ALA A 159 -0.85 -23.67 20.02
CA ALA A 159 -0.47 -24.19 18.69
C ALA A 159 -1.46 -23.63 17.66
N THR A 160 -0.93 -22.95 16.65
CA THR A 160 -1.75 -22.30 15.63
C THR A 160 -1.79 -23.16 14.39
N VAL A 161 -2.94 -23.78 14.07
CA VAL A 161 -3.25 -24.15 12.68
C VAL A 161 -3.77 -22.88 12.02
N ILE A 162 -2.85 -22.10 11.47
CA ILE A 162 -3.19 -20.85 10.76
C ILE A 162 -3.94 -21.21 9.48
N ARG A 163 -5.20 -20.78 9.36
CA ARG A 163 -5.93 -20.80 8.08
C ARG A 163 -6.25 -19.36 7.66
N ALA A 164 -5.65 -18.91 6.57
CA ALA A 164 -6.09 -17.73 5.86
C ALA A 164 -7.26 -18.10 4.94
N ARG A 165 -8.42 -17.46 5.10
CA ARG A 165 -9.56 -17.60 4.17
C ARG A 165 -9.73 -16.30 3.38
N HIS A 166 -9.59 -16.36 2.07
CA HIS A 166 -10.05 -15.30 1.17
C HIS A 166 -11.57 -15.40 1.01
N ARG A 167 -12.33 -14.37 1.42
CA ARG A 167 -13.72 -14.24 0.96
C ARG A 167 -13.68 -13.91 -0.53
N ARG A 168 -14.33 -14.73 -1.38
CA ARG A 168 -14.44 -14.47 -2.83
C ARG A 168 -14.92 -13.03 -3.06
N ALA A 169 -14.09 -12.24 -3.72
CA ALA A 169 -14.28 -10.83 -4.07
C ALA A 169 -15.44 -10.54 -5.05
N ARG A 170 -16.49 -11.39 -5.12
CA ARG A 170 -17.63 -11.18 -6.03
C ARG A 170 -18.68 -10.21 -5.49
N ARG A 171 -18.73 -9.96 -4.17
CA ARG A 171 -19.65 -8.96 -3.58
C ARG A 171 -19.05 -7.57 -3.36
N CYS A 172 -17.72 -7.41 -3.46
CA CYS A 172 -17.09 -6.08 -3.42
C CYS A 172 -17.39 -5.26 -4.68
N TRP A 173 -17.59 -5.90 -5.83
CA TRP A 173 -17.86 -5.20 -7.09
C TRP A 173 -19.18 -4.41 -7.07
N SER A 174 -20.19 -4.85 -6.31
CA SER A 174 -21.46 -4.13 -6.18
C SER A 174 -21.42 -2.98 -5.15
N MET A 175 -20.46 -2.97 -4.22
CA MET A 175 -20.28 -1.88 -3.26
C MET A 175 -19.17 -0.89 -3.66
N ALA A 176 -18.32 -1.24 -4.63
CA ALA A 176 -17.41 -0.28 -5.27
C ALA A 176 -18.19 0.87 -5.96
N GLY A 177 -19.46 0.65 -6.34
CA GLY A 177 -20.37 1.72 -6.78
C GLY A 177 -20.83 2.68 -5.66
N LYS A 178 -20.50 2.40 -4.39
CA LYS A 178 -20.76 3.28 -3.23
C LYS A 178 -19.50 3.83 -2.57
N CYS A 179 -18.30 3.42 -2.99
CA CYS A 179 -17.09 4.24 -2.82
C CYS A 179 -17.18 5.36 -3.86
N ARG A 180 -17.76 6.50 -3.48
CA ARG A 180 -17.81 7.70 -4.32
C ARG A 180 -16.41 8.34 -4.40
N LEU A 181 -15.45 7.64 -5.01
CA LEU A 181 -14.30 8.29 -5.65
C LEU A 181 -14.78 8.69 -7.05
N SER A 182 -15.26 9.91 -7.16
CA SER A 182 -15.93 10.50 -8.32
C SER A 182 -14.98 10.79 -9.48
N ALA A 183 -14.25 9.79 -9.99
CA ALA A 183 -13.50 9.96 -11.23
C ALA A 183 -13.24 8.62 -11.92
N GLY A 184 -13.50 8.58 -13.23
CA GLY A 184 -13.38 7.42 -14.10
C GLY A 184 -11.93 7.01 -14.37
N TRP A 185 -11.26 6.48 -13.34
CA TRP A 185 -9.88 6.02 -13.41
C TRP A 185 -9.76 4.63 -14.05
N ARG A 186 -8.71 4.44 -14.85
CA ARG A 186 -8.30 3.14 -15.43
C ARG A 186 -7.20 2.50 -14.56
N TRP A 187 -7.18 1.16 -14.49
CA TRP A 187 -6.32 0.35 -13.59
C TRP A 187 -5.44 -0.63 -14.38
N ILE A 188 -4.14 -0.73 -14.03
CA ILE A 188 -3.24 -1.78 -14.57
C ILE A 188 -3.39 -3.04 -13.72
#